data_AF-A0A0F3INE7-F1
#
_entry.id   AF-A0A0F3INE7-F1
#
_cell.length_a   1.000
_cell.length_b   1.000
_cell.length_c   1.000
_cell.angle_alpha   90.00
_cell.angle_beta   90.00
_cell.angle_gamma   90.00
#
_symmetry.space_group_name_H-M   'P 1'
#
loop_
_entity.id
_entity.type
_entity.pdbx_description
1 polymer ?
#
loop_
_entity_poly.entity_id
_entity_poly.type
_entity_poly.pdbx_seq_one_letter_code
_entity_poly.pdbx_strand_id
1 'polypeptide(L)' 'MKPSLALTQNRDAIREAVSRFPTRNPRVFGSALHGTDHEGSDLDLLVDAMPGATLFDLGGLQVDL' A
#
# COMPACT_ATOMS: atom_id res chain seq x y z
N MET A 1 10.87 -7.32 10.52
CA MET A 1 10.17 -6.03 10.77
C MET A 1 8.67 -6.25 10.68
N LYS A 2 7.89 -5.62 11.57
CA LYS A 2 6.43 -5.59 11.51
C LYS A 2 5.92 -4.60 10.45
N PRO A 3 4.89 -4.92 9.65
CA PRO A 3 4.28 -4.01 8.68
C PRO A 3 3.88 -2.65 9.22
N SER A 4 3.29 -2.58 10.41
CA SER A 4 2.87 -1.32 11.06
C SER A 4 4.04 -0.36 11.31
N LEU A 5 5.21 -0.91 11.65
CA LEU A 5 6.44 -0.13 11.81
C LEU A 5 6.99 0.31 10.46
N ALA A 6 7.04 -0.61 9.48
CA ALA A 6 7.49 -0.30 8.11
C ALA A 6 6.64 0.80 7.48
N LEU A 7 5.31 0.72 7.61
CA LEU A 7 4.34 1.73 7.18
C LEU A 7 4.62 3.09 7.81
N THR A 8 4.95 3.12 9.11
CA THR A 8 5.23 4.38 9.82
C THR A 8 6.52 5.02 9.30
N GLN A 9 7.54 4.21 9.02
CA GLN A 9 8.83 4.67 8.50
C GLN A 9 8.77 5.10 7.03
N ASN A 10 7.92 4.48 6.22
CA ASN A 10 7.89 4.66 4.76
C ASN A 10 6.62 5.34 4.25
N ARG A 11 5.85 6.01 5.13
CA ARG A 11 4.55 6.59 4.78
C ARG A 11 4.61 7.52 3.55
N ASP A 12 5.65 8.35 3.48
CA ASP A 12 5.81 9.30 2.38
C ASP A 12 6.20 8.58 1.07
N ALA A 13 7.08 7.57 1.16
CA ALA A 13 7.43 6.73 0.01
C ALA A 13 6.23 5.97 -0.55
N ILE A 14 5.36 5.42 0.32
CA ILE A 14 4.11 4.75 -0.11
C ILE A 14 3.19 5.73 -0.82
N ARG A 15 3.03 6.95 -0.29
CA ARG A 15 2.21 7.99 -0.93
C ARG A 15 2.78 8.40 -2.29
N GLU A 16 4.10 8.52 -2.37
CA GLU A 16 4.80 8.83 -3.61
C GLU A 16 4.59 7.71 -4.66
N ALA A 17 4.80 6.45 -4.27
CA ALA A 17 4.54 5.29 -5.13
C ALA A 17 3.11 5.27 -5.65
N VAL A 18 2.12 5.40 -4.77
CA VAL A 18 0.70 5.45 -5.15
C VAL A 18 0.41 6.57 -6.14
N SER A 19 1.09 7.72 -6.03
CA SER A 19 0.90 8.86 -6.93
C SER A 19 1.48 8.67 -8.34
N ARG A 20 2.38 7.69 -8.54
CA ARG A 20 2.97 7.35 -9.85
C ARG A 20 2.05 6.50 -10.72
N PHE A 21 1.02 5.88 -10.14
CA PHE A 21 0.07 5.03 -10.83
C PHE A 21 -1.32 5.72 -10.89
N PRO A 22 -2.22 5.32 -11.81
CA PRO A 22 -3.60 5.83 -11.88
C PRO A 22 -4.47 5.35 -10.70
N THR A 23 -4.02 5.64 -9.48
CA THR A 23 -4.65 5.26 -8.21
C THR A 23 -4.64 6.43 -7.25
N ARG A 24 -5.50 6.42 -6.23
CA ARG A 24 -5.55 7.46 -5.21
C ARG A 24 -6.04 6.92 -3.87
N ASN A 25 -6.00 7.77 -2.85
CA ASN A 25 -6.59 7.49 -1.54
C ASN A 25 -6.09 6.15 -0.92
N PRO A 26 -4.76 5.99 -0.74
CA PRO A 26 -4.22 4.78 -0.14
C PRO A 26 -4.65 4.68 1.32
N ARG A 27 -5.17 3.52 1.70
CA ARG A 27 -5.67 3.21 3.04
C ARG A 27 -5.13 1.86 3.48
N VAL A 28 -4.80 1.76 4.76
CA VAL A 28 -4.32 0.53 5.38
C VAL A 28 -5.50 -0.37 5.69
N PHE A 29 -5.36 -1.66 5.41
CA PHE A 29 -6.30 -2.70 5.76
C PHE A 29 -5.58 -3.83 6.50
N GLY A 30 -6.32 -4.85 6.94
CA GLY A 30 -5.73 -6.06 7.49
C GLY A 30 -5.09 -5.89 8.86
N SER A 31 -4.14 -6.78 9.16
CA SER A 31 -3.55 -6.91 10.50
C SER A 31 -2.82 -5.65 10.97
N ALA A 32 -2.16 -4.92 10.07
CA ALA A 32 -1.45 -3.68 10.37
C ALA A 32 -2.40 -2.57 10.83
N LEU A 33 -3.62 -2.52 10.30
CA LEU A 33 -4.65 -1.58 10.76
C LEU A 33 -5.09 -1.88 12.21
N HIS A 34 -5.15 -3.16 12.57
CA HIS A 34 -5.58 -3.61 13.90
C HIS A 34 -4.44 -3.72 14.92
N GLY A 35 -3.19 -3.49 14.51
CA GLY A 35 -2.00 -3.67 15.35
C GLY A 35 -1.76 -5.13 15.76
N THR A 36 -2.34 -6.07 15.03
CA THR A 36 -2.19 -7.52 15.25
C THR A 36 -1.13 -8.14 14.33
N ASP A 37 -0.44 -7.31 13.56
CA ASP A 37 0.64 -7.72 12.67
C ASP A 37 1.89 -8.16 13.46
N HIS A 38 2.57 -9.14 12.90
CA HIS A 38 3.81 -9.69 13.42
C HIS A 38 4.92 -9.56 12.38
N GLU A 39 6.13 -9.93 12.76
CA GLU A 39 7.21 -9.98 11.79
C GLU A 39 6.90 -11.01 10.70
N GLY A 40 7.10 -10.63 9.45
CA GLY A 40 6.77 -11.46 8.29
C GLY A 40 5.29 -11.45 7.90
N SER A 41 4.43 -10.67 8.56
CA SER A 41 3.10 -10.35 8.01
C SER A 41 3.23 -9.47 6.76
N ASP A 42 2.25 -9.55 5.86
CA ASP A 42 2.13 -8.64 4.72
C ASP A 42 1.53 -7.28 5.13
N LEU A 43 1.76 -6.25 4.30
CA LEU A 43 1.11 -4.95 4.43
C LEU A 43 -0.02 -4.82 3.41
N ASP A 44 -1.26 -4.86 3.88
CA ASP A 44 -2.43 -4.71 3.01
C ASP A 44 -2.80 -3.24 2.79
N LEU A 45 -2.81 -2.81 1.53
CA LEU A 45 -3.23 -1.48 1.11
C LEU A 45 -4.43 -1.55 0.16
N LEU A 46 -5.41 -0.68 0.41
CA LEU A 46 -6.52 -0.40 -0.48
C LEU A 46 -6.29 0.94 -1.16
N VAL A 47 -6.49 0.97 -2.48
CA VAL A 47 -6.46 2.19 -3.28
C VAL A 47 -7.76 2.32 -4.08
N ASP A 48 -8.16 3.55 -4.37
CA ASP A 48 -9.18 3.81 -5.36
C ASP A 48 -8.53 3.81 -6.74
N ALA A 49 -8.90 2.83 -7.59
CA ALA A 49 -8.51 2.83 -8.99
C ALA A 49 -9.19 3.99 -9.73
N MET A 50 -8.43 4.81 -10.44
CA MET A 50 -8.98 5.91 -11.23
C MET A 50 -9.59 5.39 -12.55
N PRO A 51 -10.51 6.13 -13.18
CA PRO A 51 -11.02 5.75 -14.51
C PRO A 51 -9.88 5.51 -15.50
N GLY A 52 -9.90 4.37 -16.17
CA GLY A 52 -8.85 3.95 -17.10
C GLY A 52 -7.68 3.19 -16.48
N ALA A 53 -7.62 3.06 -15.15
CA ALA A 53 -6.64 2.18 -14.49
C ALA A 53 -6.86 0.73 -14.90
N THR A 54 -5.75 0.04 -15.15
CA THR A 54 -5.72 -1.36 -15.55
C THR A 54 -5.19 -2.25 -14.42
N LEU A 55 -5.34 -3.57 -14.57
CA LEU A 55 -4.70 -4.52 -13.65
C LEU A 55 -3.16 -4.46 -13.73
N PHE A 56 -2.59 -4.06 -14.87
CA PHE A 56 -1.14 -3.85 -14.97
C PHE A 56 -0.68 -2.65 -14.15
N ASP A 57 -1.49 -1.61 -14.03
CA ASP A 57 -1.18 -0.47 -13.16
C ASP A 57 -1.22 -0.86 -11.68
N LEU A 58 -2.22 -1.65 -11.28
CA LEU A 58 -2.33 -2.14 -9.90
C LEU A 58 -1.21 -3.14 -9.55
N GLY A 59 -0.87 -4.05 -10.48
CA GLY A 59 0.25 -4.96 -10.31
C GLY A 59 1.60 -4.21 -10.32
N GLY A 60 1.73 -3.18 -11.15
CA GLY A 60 2.89 -2.30 -11.16
C GLY A 60 3.09 -1.59 -9.82
N LEU A 61 2.01 -1.03 -9.26
CA LEU A 61 2.04 -0.45 -7.91
C LEU A 61 2.43 -1.48 -6.85
N GLN A 62 1.90 -2.70 -6.93
CA GLN A 62 2.25 -3.77 -5.99
C GLN A 62 3.74 -4.16 -6.05
N VAL A 63 4.37 -4.11 -7.23
CA VAL A 63 5.80 -4.42 -7.40
C VAL A 63 6.71 -3.26 -6.96
N ASP A 64 6.23 -2.03 -7.07
CA ASP A 64 6.96 -0.81 -6.68
C ASP A 64 6.93 -0.55 -5.16
N LEU A 65 6.03 -1.23 -4.43
CA LEU A 65 5.89 -1.21 -2.97
C LEU A 65 6.71 -2.33 -2.31
#